data_AF-R9AS34-F1
#
_entry.id   AF-R9AS34-F1
#
_cell.length_a   1.000
_cell.length_b   1.000
_cell.length_c   1.000
_cell.angle_alpha   90.00
_cell.angle_beta   90.00
_cell.angle_gamma   90.00
#
_symmetry.space_group_name_H-M   'P 1'
#
loop_
_entity.id
_entity.type
_entity.pdbx_description
1 polymer ?
#
loop_
_entity_poly.entity_id
_entity_poly.type
_entity_poly.pdbx_seq_one_letter_code
_entity_poly.pdbx_strand_id
1 'polypeptide(L)' 'MNFQNIALARQAITDKHGTQKPQLTFGAEMSCPICNAGTLSYQISAVNGHIAAKCETDNCVQWME' A
#
# COMPACT_ATOMS: atom_id res chain seq x y z
N MET A 1 -4.21 -14.99 0.61
CA MET A 1 -3.46 -13.74 0.85
C MET A 1 -2.00 -14.10 1.09
N ASN A 2 -1.08 -13.51 0.33
CA ASN A 2 0.36 -13.71 0.53
C ASN A 2 0.87 -12.64 1.52
N PHE A 3 1.09 -13.03 2.78
CA PHE A 3 1.50 -12.12 3.85
C PHE A 3 2.87 -11.47 3.59
N GLN A 4 3.77 -12.16 2.89
CA GLN A 4 5.07 -11.61 2.51
C GLN A 4 4.93 -10.46 1.51
N ASN A 5 4.06 -10.63 0.50
CA ASN A 5 3.78 -9.56 -0.46
C ASN A 5 3.13 -8.34 0.21
N ILE A 6 2.24 -8.57 1.18
CA ILE A 6 1.64 -7.48 1.97
C ILE A 6 2.71 -6.75 2.78
N ALA A 7 3.59 -7.48 3.48
CA ALA A 7 4.66 -6.88 4.28
C ALA A 7 5.61 -6.02 3.43
N LEU A 8 6.03 -6.53 2.26
CA LEU A 8 6.90 -5.80 1.32
C LEU A 8 6.21 -4.54 0.77
N ALA A 9 4.95 -4.67 0.32
CA ALA A 9 4.20 -3.53 -0.21
C ALA A 9 3.91 -2.47 0.86
N ARG A 10 3.59 -2.89 2.09
CA ARG A 10 3.40 -2.01 3.25
C ARG A 10 4.68 -1.27 3.61
N GLN A 11 5.82 -1.96 3.65
CA GLN A 11 7.12 -1.34 3.90
C GLN A 11 7.43 -0.25 2.86
N ALA A 12 7.20 -0.54 1.57
CA ALA A 12 7.42 0.44 0.50
C ALA A 12 6.51 1.68 0.62
N ILE A 13 5.26 1.51 1.06
CA ILE A 13 4.34 2.62 1.34
C ILE A 13 4.86 3.45 2.53
N THR A 14 5.26 2.80 3.62
CA THR A 14 5.80 3.49 4.81
C THR A 14 7.17 4.12 4.58
N ASP A 15 8.00 3.59 3.68
CA ASP A 15 9.27 4.21 3.30
C ASP A 15 9.05 5.52 2.53
N LYS A 16 7.97 5.59 1.74
CA LYS A 16 7.61 6.78 0.96
C LYS A 16 6.94 7.87 1.81
N HIS A 17 6.08 7.47 2.76
CA HIS A 17 5.22 8.41 3.52
C HIS A 17 5.56 8.52 5.00
N GLY A 18 6.45 7.68 5.50
CA GLY A 18 6.68 7.50 6.93
C GLY A 18 5.66 6.55 7.58
N THR A 19 5.87 6.30 8.87
CA THR A 19 5.01 5.43 9.70
C THR A 19 3.99 6.21 10.53
N GLN A 20 4.01 7.54 10.45
CA GLN A 20 3.10 8.39 11.22
C GLN A 20 1.73 8.45 10.57
N LYS A 21 0.69 8.41 11.41
CA LYS A 21 -0.70 8.58 10.97
C LYS A 21 -0.87 9.94 10.28
N PRO A 22 -1.44 10.02 9.07
CA PRO A 22 -1.63 11.29 8.40
C PRO A 22 -2.73 12.12 9.08
N GLN A 23 -2.65 13.44 8.93
CA GLN A 23 -3.70 14.35 9.43
C GLN A 23 -5.00 14.25 8.61
N LEU A 24 -4.89 13.97 7.31
CA LEU A 24 -6.00 13.78 6.38
C LEU A 24 -5.85 12.44 5.67
N THR A 25 -6.96 11.75 5.43
CA THR A 25 -6.95 10.53 4.62
C THR A 25 -6.52 10.91 3.23
N PHE A 26 -5.53 10.20 2.69
CA PHE A 26 -5.03 10.46 1.35
C PHE A 26 -4.81 9.15 0.60
N GLY A 27 -4.92 9.21 -0.72
CA GLY A 27 -4.59 8.14 -1.64
C GLY A 27 -3.41 8.54 -2.52
N ALA A 28 -2.60 7.56 -2.91
CA ALA A 28 -1.48 7.75 -3.81
C ALA A 28 -1.16 6.46 -4.56
N GLU A 29 -0.31 6.58 -5.57
CA GLU A 29 0.08 5.48 -6.45
C GLU A 29 1.60 5.38 -6.52
N MET A 30 2.10 4.17 -6.75
CA MET A 30 3.52 3.91 -6.98
C MET A 30 3.72 2.65 -7.82
N SER A 31 4.91 2.48 -8.39
CA SER A 31 5.29 1.20 -9.01
C SER A 31 5.19 0.07 -7.98
N CYS A 32 4.55 -1.04 -8.36
CA CYS A 32 4.33 -2.16 -7.46
C CYS A 32 5.67 -2.84 -7.11
N PRO A 33 6.06 -2.88 -5.82
CA PRO A 33 7.33 -3.49 -5.41
C PRO A 33 7.32 -5.03 -5.50
N ILE A 34 6.17 -5.64 -5.81
CA ILE A 34 6.00 -7.10 -5.89
C ILE A 34 6.20 -7.59 -7.32
N CYS A 35 5.46 -7.04 -8.28
CA CYS A 35 5.55 -7.48 -9.68
C CYS A 35 6.48 -6.62 -10.54
N ASN A 36 6.88 -5.42 -10.07
CA ASN A 36 7.70 -4.45 -10.81
C ASN A 36 7.15 -4.03 -12.20
N ALA A 37 5.90 -4.37 -12.49
CA ALA A 37 5.26 -4.13 -13.79
C ALA A 37 3.98 -3.28 -13.67
N GLY A 38 3.17 -3.53 -12.64
CA GLY A 38 1.94 -2.80 -12.39
C GLY A 38 2.10 -1.64 -11.41
N THR A 39 1.04 -0.86 -11.32
CA THR A 39 0.84 0.23 -10.36
C THR A 39 0.16 -0.30 -9.11
N LEU A 40 0.68 0.06 -7.95
CA LEU A 40 0.09 -0.13 -6.63
C LEU A 40 -0.58 1.18 -6.20
N SER A 41 -1.91 1.18 -6.17
CA SER A 41 -2.69 2.27 -5.60
C SER A 41 -2.97 1.96 -4.13
N TYR A 42 -2.78 2.94 -3.25
CA TYR A 42 -3.02 2.78 -1.81
C TYR A 42 -3.64 4.03 -1.18
N GLN A 43 -4.26 3.84 -0.03
CA GLN A 43 -4.87 4.87 0.78
C GLN A 43 -4.50 4.67 2.24
N ILE A 44 -4.15 5.76 2.93
CA ILE A 44 -3.87 5.76 4.37
C ILE A 44 -4.95 6.56 5.08
N SER A 45 -5.65 5.93 6.02
CA SER A 45 -6.72 6.57 6.79
C SER A 45 -6.17 7.52 7.86
N ALA A 46 -6.71 8.74 7.94
CA ALA A 46 -6.41 9.65 9.05
C ALA A 46 -7.07 9.26 10.38
N VAL A 47 -8.05 8.35 10.37
CA VAL A 47 -8.74 7.92 11.60
C VAL A 47 -7.84 7.02 12.43
N ASN A 48 -7.26 5.99 11.80
CA ASN A 48 -6.52 4.92 12.46
C ASN A 48 -5.14 4.63 11.84
N GLY A 49 -4.76 5.28 10.74
CA GLY A 49 -3.49 5.03 10.04
C GLY A 49 -3.46 3.73 9.24
N HIS A 50 -4.59 3.03 9.10
CA HIS A 50 -4.66 1.77 8.35
C HIS A 50 -4.45 2.02 6.85
N ILE A 51 -3.78 1.07 6.22
CA ILE A 51 -3.45 1.09 4.81
C ILE A 51 -4.37 0.12 4.06
N ALA A 52 -5.05 0.65 3.05
CA ALA A 52 -5.71 -0.16 2.02
C ALA A 52 -4.90 -0.02 0.73
N ALA A 53 -4.58 -1.11 0.06
CA ALA A 53 -3.77 -1.08 -1.14
C ALA A 53 -4.13 -2.20 -2.11
N LYS A 54 -4.00 -1.92 -3.41
CA LYS A 54 -4.30 -2.84 -4.50
C LYS A 54 -3.38 -2.58 -5.68
N CYS A 55 -2.75 -3.64 -6.19
CA CYS A 55 -2.04 -3.59 -7.46
C CYS A 55 -3.01 -3.83 -8.63
N GLU A 56 -2.82 -3.11 -9.74
CA GLU A 56 -3.60 -3.31 -10.97
C GLU A 56 -3.35 -4.68 -11.62
N THR A 57 -2.17 -5.28 -11.41
CA THR A 57 -1.85 -6.60 -11.96
C THR A 57 -2.68 -7.67 -11.29
N ASP A 58 -3.40 -8.46 -12.10
CA ASP A 58 -4.17 -9.61 -11.63
C ASP A 58 -3.32 -10.55 -10.78
N ASN A 59 -3.91 -11.03 -9.67
CA ASN A 59 -3.30 -11.95 -8.73
C ASN A 59 -1.98 -11.48 -8.08
N CYS A 60 -1.70 -10.18 -8.03
CA CYS A 60 -0.48 -9.65 -7.40
C CYS A 60 -0.61 -9.43 -5.87
N VAL A 61 -0.99 -8.22 -5.44
CA VAL A 61 -1.15 -7.88 -4.02
C VAL A 61 -2.37 -6.98 -3.85
N GLN A 62 -3.23 -7.34 -2.88
CA GLN A 62 -4.37 -6.53 -2.46
C GLN A 62 -4.68 -6.82 -0.98
N TRP A 63 -4.86 -5.77 -0.18
CA TRP A 63 -5.24 -5.89 1.23
C TRP A 63 -5.89 -4.62 1.78
N MET A 64 -6.54 -4.75 2.93
CA MET A 64 -7.03 -3.67 3.78
C MET A 64 -6.82 -4.09 5.24
N GLU A 65 -6.24 -3.20 6.03
CA GLU A 65 -6.02 -3.38 7.48
C GLU A 65 -7.25 -2.95 8.31
#